data_AF-A0A1I5MG82-F1
#
_entry.id   AF-A0A1I5MG82-F1
#
_cell.length_a   1.000
_cell.length_b   1.000
_cell.length_c   1.000
_cell.angle_alpha   90.00
_cell.angle_beta   90.00
_cell.angle_gamma   90.00
#
_symmetry.space_group_name_H-M   'P 1'
#
loop_
_entity.id
_entity.type
_entity.pdbx_description
1 polymer ?
#
loop_
_entity_poly.entity_id
_entity_poly.type
_entity_poly.pdbx_seq_one_letter_code
_entity_poly.pdbx_strand_id
1 'polypeptide(L)'
;MFDNIDVHFDSLNNEEQGESIVNVRELVTESYNPYEINVIKVKPKVEMDQSVKTSINLPEFMFSNMIPTLEEKAIDSNVEIGLEKLNRDPSLLLTSSDPIDYKGKNKQRIKGILCEYVGASFFKENCDYFRKSVIVTESLLGSRGAFRVICTYVIKPKTDDRQRHSKHILKAIALDPYHLFLPGAHNNLTPEEMMEKVYSEVCEYSEHIGKMIKI
;
A
#
# COMPACT_ATOMS: atom_id res chain seq x y z
N MET A 1 11.34 27.17 -74.29
CA MET A 1 10.05 27.47 -73.64
C MET A 1 10.37 28.28 -72.41
N PHE A 2 9.96 29.54 -72.44
CA PHE A 2 9.92 30.41 -71.26
C PHE A 2 8.75 29.97 -70.38
N ASP A 3 8.92 30.05 -69.06
CA ASP A 3 8.12 30.94 -68.23
C ASP A 3 8.79 31.13 -66.86
N ASN A 4 8.90 32.40 -66.47
CA ASN A 4 9.28 32.90 -65.15
C ASN A 4 8.11 32.67 -64.16
N ILE A 5 8.38 32.66 -62.85
CA ILE A 5 7.81 33.64 -61.89
C ILE A 5 8.46 33.48 -60.51
N ASP A 6 8.63 34.65 -59.91
CA ASP A 6 9.21 35.03 -58.63
C ASP A 6 8.63 34.39 -57.36
N VAL A 7 9.56 34.19 -56.41
CA VAL A 7 9.55 34.56 -54.98
C VAL A 7 8.30 34.22 -54.13
N HIS A 8 8.51 33.41 -53.08
CA HIS A 8 8.22 33.84 -51.71
C HIS A 8 9.06 33.06 -50.67
N PHE A 9 9.93 33.79 -49.97
CA PHE A 9 10.40 33.42 -48.65
C PHE A 9 9.23 33.69 -47.70
N ASP A 10 8.67 32.64 -47.10
CA ASP A 10 7.98 32.75 -45.83
C ASP A 10 8.75 31.93 -44.80
N SER A 11 9.44 32.69 -43.96
CA SER A 11 9.98 32.29 -42.68
C SER A 11 8.86 32.08 -41.66
N LEU A 12 9.15 31.20 -40.69
CA LEU A 12 8.50 31.01 -39.38
C LEU A 12 7.31 30.04 -39.34
N ASN A 13 7.54 28.85 -38.80
CA ASN A 13 7.18 28.59 -37.41
C ASN A 13 7.56 27.15 -36.98
N ASN A 14 8.45 27.10 -35.98
CA ASN A 14 8.61 26.06 -34.95
C ASN A 14 8.27 24.61 -35.35
N GLU A 15 9.29 23.90 -35.87
CA GLU A 15 9.43 22.50 -35.52
C GLU A 15 9.77 22.44 -34.02
N GLU A 16 8.74 22.30 -33.19
CA GLU A 16 8.94 21.72 -31.87
C GLU A 16 9.61 20.37 -32.09
N GLN A 17 10.89 20.29 -31.73
CA GLN A 17 11.57 19.04 -31.50
C GLN A 17 10.69 18.26 -30.52
N GLY A 18 9.88 17.34 -31.07
CA GLY A 18 9.15 16.38 -30.27
C GLY A 18 10.19 15.69 -29.43
N GLU A 19 10.19 15.98 -28.12
CA GLU A 19 10.96 15.23 -27.17
C GLU A 19 10.63 13.77 -27.42
N SER A 20 11.62 13.01 -27.87
CA SER A 20 11.53 11.57 -27.90
C SER A 20 11.25 11.13 -26.46
N ILE A 21 9.98 10.96 -26.11
CA ILE A 21 9.58 10.34 -24.85
C ILE A 21 10.01 8.89 -24.99
N VAL A 22 11.25 8.61 -24.62
CA VAL A 22 11.77 7.26 -24.50
C VAL A 22 10.91 6.60 -23.43
N ASN A 23 10.02 5.72 -23.87
CA ASN A 23 9.21 4.92 -22.98
C ASN A 23 10.15 3.94 -22.26
N VAL A 24 10.62 4.34 -21.08
CA VAL A 24 11.59 3.62 -20.25
C VAL A 24 11.13 2.20 -19.88
N ARG A 25 9.87 1.85 -20.16
CA ARG A 25 9.34 0.49 -19.98
C ARG A 25 10.03 -0.56 -20.85
N GLU A 26 10.61 -0.19 -22.00
CA GLU A 26 11.34 -1.15 -22.85
C GLU A 26 12.74 -1.50 -22.34
N LEU A 27 13.28 -0.76 -21.35
CA LEU A 27 14.59 -1.05 -20.75
C LEU A 27 14.51 -1.93 -19.49
N VAL A 28 13.31 -2.37 -19.09
CA VAL A 28 13.13 -3.30 -17.96
C VAL A 28 13.04 -4.72 -18.51
N THR A 29 14.18 -5.41 -18.59
CA THR A 29 14.27 -6.81 -19.07
C THR A 29 13.76 -7.84 -18.04
N GLU A 30 13.37 -7.41 -16.84
CA GLU A 30 12.89 -8.29 -15.77
C GLU A 30 11.37 -8.14 -15.61
N SER A 31 10.60 -9.05 -16.21
CA SER A 31 9.17 -9.18 -15.93
C SER A 31 8.95 -10.05 -14.70
N TYR A 32 8.35 -9.51 -13.64
CA TYR A 32 7.99 -10.26 -12.45
C TYR A 32 6.48 -10.49 -12.38
N ASN A 33 6.04 -11.72 -12.12
CA ASN A 33 4.66 -11.98 -11.74
C ASN A 33 4.45 -11.53 -10.27
N PRO A 34 3.64 -10.48 -10.00
CA PRO A 34 3.49 -9.92 -8.64
C PRO A 34 3.02 -10.94 -7.60
N TYR A 35 2.21 -11.91 -8.02
CA TYR A 35 1.65 -12.95 -7.16
C TYR A 35 2.67 -14.05 -6.80
N GLU A 36 3.73 -14.20 -7.60
CA GLU A 36 4.78 -15.21 -7.38
C GLU A 36 5.96 -14.68 -6.57
N ILE A 37 5.98 -13.37 -6.28
CA ILE A 37 7.04 -12.75 -5.49
C ILE A 37 7.03 -13.34 -4.08
N ASN A 38 8.05 -14.13 -3.78
CA ASN A 38 8.33 -14.64 -2.45
C ASN A 38 9.25 -13.67 -1.70
N VAL A 39 8.64 -12.76 -0.94
CA VAL A 39 9.33 -11.75 -0.13
C VAL A 39 10.38 -12.33 0.84
N ILE A 40 10.15 -13.53 1.38
CA ILE A 40 11.06 -14.19 2.34
C ILE A 40 12.36 -14.57 1.64
N LYS A 41 12.27 -15.03 0.39
CA LYS A 41 13.44 -15.39 -0.44
C LYS A 41 14.16 -14.16 -0.97
N VAL A 42 13.40 -13.17 -1.48
CA VAL A 42 13.98 -11.97 -2.09
C VAL A 42 14.61 -11.05 -1.04
N LYS A 43 14.08 -11.05 0.20
CA LYS A 43 14.51 -10.18 1.31
C LYS A 43 14.58 -8.71 0.89
N PRO A 44 13.46 -8.13 0.42
CA PRO A 44 13.42 -6.74 0.00
C PRO A 44 13.78 -5.81 1.17
N LYS A 45 14.30 -4.62 0.85
CA LYS A 45 14.45 -3.57 1.85
C LYS A 45 13.06 -3.16 2.34
N VAL A 46 12.88 -3.04 3.66
CA VAL A 46 11.65 -2.47 4.22
C VAL A 46 11.79 -0.95 4.28
N GLU A 47 10.76 -0.25 3.81
CA GLU A 47 10.64 1.21 3.91
C GLU A 47 9.27 1.57 4.52
N MET A 48 9.22 2.61 5.34
CA MET A 48 7.97 3.17 5.86
C MET A 48 7.61 4.37 5.00
N ASP A 49 6.48 4.30 4.29
CA ASP A 49 5.97 5.47 3.58
C ASP A 49 5.36 6.46 4.56
N GLN A 50 5.36 7.75 4.22
CA GLN A 50 4.74 8.76 5.07
C GLN A 50 3.24 8.50 5.28
N SER A 51 2.58 7.91 4.27
CA SER A 51 1.17 7.49 4.34
C SER A 51 0.86 6.53 5.49
N VAL A 52 1.83 5.75 5.99
CA VAL A 52 1.62 4.80 7.10
C VAL A 52 1.22 5.48 8.41
N LYS A 53 1.53 6.77 8.55
CA LYS A 53 1.14 7.61 9.70
C LYS A 53 -0.28 8.17 9.56
N THR A 54 -0.93 7.98 8.41
CA THR A 54 -2.29 8.47 8.17
C THR A 54 -3.29 7.63 8.94
N SER A 55 -4.23 8.30 9.61
CA SER A 55 -5.39 7.65 10.21
C SER A 55 -6.64 8.21 9.59
N ILE A 56 -7.54 7.33 9.17
CA ILE A 56 -8.76 7.64 8.46
C ILE A 56 -9.91 6.84 9.03
N ASN A 57 -11.10 7.41 8.97
CA ASN A 57 -12.36 6.75 9.20
C ASN A 57 -13.18 6.86 7.92
N LEU A 58 -13.55 5.72 7.33
CA LEU A 58 -14.27 5.59 6.07
C LEU A 58 -15.58 4.82 6.31
N PRO A 59 -16.67 5.51 6.68
CA PRO A 59 -17.95 4.87 6.97
C PRO A 59 -18.51 4.07 5.80
N GLU A 60 -18.36 4.54 4.56
CA GLU A 60 -18.85 3.81 3.38
C GLU A 60 -18.16 2.45 3.18
N PHE A 61 -16.98 2.26 3.77
CA PHE A 61 -16.23 1.01 3.72
C PHE A 61 -16.17 0.30 5.07
N MET A 62 -16.81 0.82 6.12
CA MET A 62 -16.69 0.29 7.49
C MET A 62 -15.22 0.02 7.84
N PHE A 63 -14.37 1.02 7.59
CA PHE A 63 -12.93 0.94 7.83
C PHE A 63 -12.51 2.10 8.70
N SER A 64 -11.78 1.81 9.77
CA SER A 64 -11.11 2.81 10.59
C SER A 64 -9.79 2.23 11.07
N ASN A 65 -8.77 3.07 11.16
CA ASN A 65 -7.54 2.80 11.90
C ASN A 65 -7.25 3.89 12.94
N MET A 66 -8.29 4.64 13.33
CA MET A 66 -8.26 5.58 14.43
C MET A 66 -8.16 4.82 15.76
N ILE A 67 -7.46 5.38 16.75
CA ILE A 67 -7.39 4.84 18.11
C ILE A 67 -8.22 5.72 19.05
N PRO A 68 -8.71 5.18 20.18
CA PRO A 68 -9.44 6.01 21.14
C PRO A 68 -8.52 7.08 21.72
N THR A 69 -9.10 8.20 22.14
CA THR A 69 -8.39 9.12 23.02
C THR A 69 -8.20 8.47 24.40
N LEU A 70 -7.16 8.88 25.13
CA LEU A 70 -6.92 8.39 26.50
C LEU A 70 -8.08 8.70 27.46
N GLU A 71 -8.89 9.71 27.13
CA GLU A 71 -10.08 10.12 27.87
C GLU A 71 -11.29 9.22 27.56
N GLU A 72 -11.37 8.69 26.34
CA GLU A 72 -12.41 7.76 25.89
C GLU A 72 -12.16 6.33 26.38
N LYS A 73 -10.96 5.80 26.13
CA LYS A 73 -10.65 4.38 26.39
C LYS A 73 -9.14 4.14 26.39
N ALA A 74 -8.72 3.09 27.10
CA ALA A 74 -7.40 2.50 26.90
C ALA A 74 -7.26 1.95 25.47
N ILE A 75 -6.08 2.10 24.89
CA ILE A 75 -5.74 1.49 23.59
C ILE A 75 -5.72 -0.03 23.76
N ASP A 76 -6.31 -0.75 22.82
CA ASP A 76 -6.33 -2.21 22.89
C ASP A 76 -4.88 -2.76 22.82
N SER A 77 -4.55 -3.71 23.70
CA SER A 77 -3.16 -4.18 23.89
C SER A 77 -2.52 -4.75 22.61
N ASN A 78 -3.31 -5.32 21.70
CA ASN A 78 -2.82 -5.78 20.40
C ASN A 78 -2.31 -4.62 19.54
N VAL A 79 -2.92 -3.43 19.65
CA VAL A 79 -2.50 -2.24 18.91
C VAL A 79 -1.18 -1.73 19.46
N GLU A 80 -1.07 -1.59 20.78
CA GLU A 80 0.16 -1.18 21.45
C GLU A 80 1.33 -2.12 21.14
N ILE A 81 1.15 -3.43 21.37
CA ILE A 81 2.18 -4.45 21.10
C ILE A 81 2.55 -4.48 19.62
N GLY A 82 1.56 -4.35 18.72
CA GLY A 82 1.78 -4.32 17.28
C GLY A 82 2.68 -3.17 16.86
N LEU A 83 2.39 -1.97 17.37
CA LEU A 83 3.17 -0.76 17.13
C LEU A 83 4.56 -0.81 17.76
N GLU A 84 4.68 -1.31 18.99
CA GLU A 84 5.98 -1.50 19.65
C GLU A 84 6.89 -2.42 18.85
N LYS A 85 6.36 -3.56 18.40
CA LYS A 85 7.11 -4.50 17.56
C LYS A 85 7.52 -3.84 16.24
N LEU A 86 6.61 -3.15 15.57
CA LEU A 86 6.86 -2.47 14.29
C LEU A 86 7.93 -1.38 14.42
N ASN A 87 7.85 -0.53 15.46
CA ASN A 87 8.82 0.52 15.73
C ASN A 87 10.20 -0.03 16.07
N ARG A 88 10.26 -1.16 16.78
CA ARG A 88 11.53 -1.81 17.15
C ARG A 88 12.20 -2.47 15.97
N ASP A 89 11.44 -3.13 15.11
CA ASP A 89 11.98 -3.89 13.98
C ASP A 89 11.00 -3.96 12.79
N PRO A 90 11.04 -2.99 11.86
CA PRO A 90 10.22 -3.04 10.65
C PRO A 90 10.48 -4.27 9.76
N SER A 91 11.62 -4.95 9.90
CA SER A 91 11.92 -6.14 9.10
C SER A 91 10.98 -7.32 9.40
N LEU A 92 10.23 -7.26 10.52
CA LEU A 92 9.18 -8.23 10.83
C LEU A 92 8.12 -8.32 9.72
N LEU A 93 7.91 -7.26 8.92
CA LEU A 93 6.98 -7.27 7.79
C LEU A 93 7.34 -8.31 6.73
N LEU A 94 8.58 -8.80 6.72
CA LEU A 94 9.04 -9.84 5.80
C LEU A 94 8.66 -11.26 6.26
N THR A 95 8.29 -11.44 7.53
CA THR A 95 7.98 -12.76 8.11
C THR A 95 6.62 -13.30 7.66
N SER A 96 5.69 -12.40 7.38
CA SER A 96 4.38 -12.66 6.79
C SER A 96 4.11 -11.51 5.83
N SER A 97 4.01 -11.80 4.53
CA SER A 97 3.62 -10.80 3.52
C SER A 97 2.94 -11.48 2.35
N ASP A 98 1.63 -11.56 2.41
CA ASP A 98 0.81 -12.23 1.40
C ASP A 98 0.27 -11.21 0.40
N PRO A 99 0.15 -11.56 -0.89
CA PRO A 99 -0.56 -10.72 -1.85
C PRO A 99 -1.97 -10.40 -1.35
N ILE A 100 -2.42 -9.19 -1.64
CA ILE A 100 -3.82 -8.80 -1.50
C ILE A 100 -4.51 -9.13 -2.82
N ASP A 101 -5.48 -10.05 -2.79
CA ASP A 101 -6.26 -10.35 -3.98
C ASP A 101 -7.30 -9.23 -4.22
N TYR A 102 -7.08 -8.46 -5.28
CA TYR A 102 -7.96 -7.39 -5.71
C TYR A 102 -9.05 -7.91 -6.68
N LYS A 103 -9.75 -8.97 -6.28
CA LYS A 103 -10.80 -9.61 -7.07
C LYS A 103 -12.03 -9.94 -6.21
N GLY A 104 -13.13 -10.29 -6.87
CA GLY A 104 -14.36 -10.72 -6.20
C GLY A 104 -15.06 -9.61 -5.41
N LYS A 105 -15.74 -10.01 -4.32
CA LYS A 105 -16.67 -9.15 -3.56
C LYS A 105 -16.01 -7.94 -2.88
N ASN A 106 -14.74 -8.05 -2.49
CA ASN A 106 -14.03 -6.99 -1.75
C ASN A 106 -13.37 -5.95 -2.66
N LYS A 107 -13.46 -6.10 -3.99
CA LYS A 107 -12.76 -5.25 -4.96
C LYS A 107 -12.99 -3.76 -4.73
N GLN A 108 -14.25 -3.31 -4.73
CA GLN A 108 -14.54 -1.88 -4.62
C GLN A 108 -14.07 -1.30 -3.29
N ARG A 109 -14.18 -2.08 -2.22
CA ARG A 109 -13.74 -1.71 -0.89
C ARG A 109 -12.23 -1.57 -0.78
N ILE A 110 -11.48 -2.57 -1.26
CA ILE A 110 -10.00 -2.53 -1.31
C ILE A 110 -9.54 -1.31 -2.10
N LYS A 111 -10.15 -1.06 -3.27
CA LYS A 111 -9.84 0.12 -4.09
C LYS A 111 -10.10 1.41 -3.32
N GLY A 112 -11.30 1.55 -2.74
CA GLY A 112 -11.71 2.73 -1.99
C GLY A 112 -10.72 3.07 -0.89
N ILE A 113 -10.44 2.11 0.00
CA ILE A 113 -9.52 2.31 1.11
C ILE A 113 -8.10 2.63 0.61
N LEU A 114 -7.57 1.87 -0.36
CA LEU A 114 -6.19 2.10 -0.81
C LEU A 114 -6.02 3.43 -1.55
N CYS A 115 -7.02 3.88 -2.30
CA CYS A 115 -6.95 5.17 -3.00
C CYS A 115 -6.78 6.35 -2.04
N GLU A 116 -7.29 6.25 -0.80
CA GLU A 116 -7.07 7.28 0.23
C GLU A 116 -5.61 7.37 0.69
N TYR A 117 -4.86 6.25 0.65
CA TYR A 117 -3.46 6.22 1.07
C TYR A 117 -2.47 6.56 -0.04
N VAL A 118 -2.73 6.10 -1.27
CA VAL A 118 -1.75 6.19 -2.37
C VAL A 118 -2.25 6.96 -3.59
N GLY A 119 -3.53 7.35 -3.62
CA GLY A 119 -4.16 7.99 -4.77
C GLY A 119 -4.56 7.00 -5.88
N ALA A 120 -5.57 7.41 -6.66
CA ALA A 120 -6.16 6.57 -7.70
C ALA A 120 -5.18 6.18 -8.82
N SER A 121 -4.28 7.09 -9.23
CA SER A 121 -3.30 6.84 -10.29
C SER A 121 -2.29 5.77 -9.87
N PHE A 122 -1.70 5.90 -8.67
CA PHE A 122 -0.77 4.90 -8.15
C PHE A 122 -1.45 3.56 -7.97
N PHE A 123 -2.67 3.55 -7.41
CA PHE A 123 -3.45 2.32 -7.24
C PHE A 123 -3.66 1.60 -8.58
N LYS A 124 -4.10 2.33 -9.62
CA LYS A 124 -4.37 1.75 -10.95
C LYS A 124 -3.12 1.09 -11.55
N GLU A 125 -1.94 1.65 -11.33
CA GLU A 125 -0.68 1.14 -11.87
C GLU A 125 -0.09 -0.01 -11.05
N ASN A 126 -0.41 -0.09 -9.75
CA ASN A 126 0.26 -0.98 -8.80
C ASN A 126 -0.69 -1.93 -8.05
N CYS A 127 -1.94 -2.08 -8.49
CA CYS A 127 -2.97 -2.85 -7.77
C CYS A 127 -2.58 -4.31 -7.47
N ASP A 128 -1.74 -4.91 -8.31
CA ASP A 128 -1.30 -6.30 -8.15
C ASP A 128 -0.10 -6.46 -7.21
N TYR A 129 0.52 -5.35 -6.78
CA TYR A 129 1.70 -5.35 -5.93
C TYR A 129 1.40 -5.08 -4.44
N PHE A 130 0.13 -4.88 -4.08
CA PHE A 130 -0.25 -4.72 -2.68
C PHE A 130 -0.14 -6.04 -1.92
N ARG A 131 0.35 -5.96 -0.69
CA ARG A 131 0.54 -7.08 0.21
C ARG A 131 0.03 -6.74 1.60
N LYS A 132 -0.37 -7.77 2.34
CA LYS A 132 -0.71 -7.67 3.76
C LYS A 132 0.37 -8.39 4.55
N SER A 133 0.89 -7.72 5.56
CA SER A 133 1.81 -8.28 6.53
C SER A 133 1.15 -8.36 7.89
N VAL A 134 1.35 -9.49 8.59
CA VAL A 134 0.76 -9.72 9.91
C VAL A 134 1.83 -9.53 10.98
N ILE A 135 1.52 -8.73 12.00
CA ILE A 135 2.34 -8.61 13.21
C ILE A 135 1.71 -9.50 14.27
N VAL A 136 2.40 -10.57 14.65
CA VAL A 136 1.94 -11.48 15.71
C VAL A 136 2.10 -10.77 17.05
N THR A 137 1.01 -10.56 17.78
CA THR A 137 0.99 -9.81 19.04
C THR A 137 1.03 -10.71 20.29
N GLU A 138 0.37 -11.88 20.27
CA GLU A 138 0.23 -12.90 21.33
C GLU A 138 -0.03 -12.42 22.77
N SER A 139 -1.24 -12.71 23.25
CA SER A 139 -1.47 -13.36 24.55
C SER A 139 -2.14 -14.71 24.27
N LEU A 140 -1.68 -15.79 24.94
CA LEU A 140 -2.13 -17.17 24.74
C LEU A 140 -3.66 -17.33 24.62
N LEU A 141 -4.08 -18.22 23.70
CA LEU A 141 -5.47 -18.65 23.41
C LEU A 141 -6.30 -17.74 22.48
N GLY A 142 -6.13 -17.91 21.16
CA GLY A 142 -7.21 -17.67 20.19
C GLY A 142 -7.01 -16.57 19.13
N SER A 143 -6.06 -15.65 19.30
CA SER A 143 -5.91 -14.51 18.39
C SER A 143 -4.78 -14.71 17.38
N ARG A 144 -5.07 -15.33 16.23
CA ARG A 144 -4.25 -15.15 15.03
C ARG A 144 -4.38 -13.70 14.53
N GLY A 145 -3.60 -12.82 15.18
CA GLY A 145 -2.87 -11.70 14.61
C GLY A 145 -3.61 -10.39 14.39
N ALA A 146 -4.21 -9.77 15.41
CA ALA A 146 -5.06 -8.56 15.34
C ALA A 146 -4.41 -7.30 14.72
N PHE A 147 -3.09 -7.25 14.48
CA PHE A 147 -2.44 -6.09 13.88
C PHE A 147 -1.89 -6.40 12.48
N ARG A 148 -2.37 -5.70 11.46
CA ARG A 148 -1.93 -5.84 10.08
C ARG A 148 -1.30 -4.55 9.57
N VAL A 149 -0.35 -4.71 8.66
CA VAL A 149 0.25 -3.62 7.91
C VAL A 149 0.06 -3.89 6.44
N ILE A 150 -0.56 -2.93 5.75
CA ILE A 150 -0.71 -2.97 4.31
C ILE A 150 0.54 -2.38 3.69
N CYS A 151 1.09 -3.09 2.73
CA CYS A 151 2.33 -2.76 2.04
C CYS A 151 2.12 -2.72 0.53
N THR A 152 2.99 -2.02 -0.18
CA THR A 152 3.16 -2.13 -1.62
C THR A 152 4.57 -2.63 -1.93
N TYR A 153 4.68 -3.56 -2.86
CA TYR A 153 5.95 -4.10 -3.32
C TYR A 153 6.45 -3.31 -4.52
N VAL A 154 7.61 -2.67 -4.39
CA VAL A 154 8.19 -1.81 -5.43
C VAL A 154 9.46 -2.45 -5.95
N ILE A 155 9.56 -2.57 -7.27
CA ILE A 155 10.76 -3.00 -7.97
C ILE A 155 11.35 -1.77 -8.66
N LYS A 156 12.51 -1.33 -8.19
CA LYS A 156 13.27 -0.28 -8.86
C LYS A 156 14.24 -0.94 -9.83
N PRO A 157 14.13 -0.63 -11.14
CA PRO A 157 14.99 -1.24 -12.13
C PRO A 157 16.45 -0.90 -11.88
N LYS A 158 17.34 -1.66 -12.52
CA LYS A 158 18.75 -1.35 -12.58
C LYS A 158 18.96 0.04 -13.21
N THR A 159 19.75 0.87 -12.55
CA THR A 159 20.07 2.24 -13.00
C THR A 159 21.56 2.49 -13.20
N ASP A 160 22.42 1.57 -12.77
CA ASP A 160 23.88 1.61 -12.94
C ASP A 160 24.35 0.20 -13.34
N ASP A 161 25.28 0.10 -14.30
CA ASP A 161 25.86 -1.17 -14.78
C ASP A 161 26.47 -2.04 -13.68
N ARG A 162 26.94 -1.43 -12.59
CA ARG A 162 27.49 -2.11 -11.40
C ARG A 162 26.43 -2.81 -10.55
N GLN A 163 25.16 -2.43 -10.68
CA GLN A 163 24.06 -3.08 -9.94
C GLN A 163 23.72 -4.42 -10.60
N ARG A 164 23.91 -5.52 -9.86
CA ARG A 164 23.72 -6.88 -10.40
C ARG A 164 22.25 -7.26 -10.62
N HIS A 165 21.35 -6.73 -9.79
CA HIS A 165 19.92 -7.07 -9.78
C HIS A 165 19.07 -5.84 -9.47
N SER A 166 17.80 -5.84 -9.87
CA SER A 166 16.84 -4.81 -9.45
C SER A 166 16.76 -4.65 -7.93
N LYS A 167 16.43 -3.44 -7.46
CA LYS A 167 16.24 -3.18 -6.02
C LYS A 167 14.79 -3.48 -5.67
N HIS A 168 14.61 -4.38 -4.73
CA HIS A 168 13.29 -4.78 -4.23
C HIS A 168 12.99 -4.09 -2.91
N ILE A 169 11.83 -3.46 -2.81
CA ILE A 169 11.39 -2.71 -1.64
C ILE A 169 9.99 -3.21 -1.24
N LEU A 170 9.80 -3.49 0.05
CA LEU A 170 8.48 -3.65 0.65
C LEU A 170 8.18 -2.37 1.43
N LYS A 171 7.25 -1.58 0.93
CA LYS A 171 6.92 -0.27 1.49
C LYS A 171 5.62 -0.37 2.29
N ALA A 172 5.65 -0.09 3.59
CA ALA A 172 4.45 -0.01 4.43
C ALA A 172 3.69 1.30 4.14
N ILE A 173 2.37 1.21 3.94
CA ILE A 173 1.53 2.33 3.52
C ILE A 173 0.30 2.56 4.42
N ALA A 174 -0.20 1.54 5.11
CA ALA A 174 -1.35 1.69 6.00
C ALA A 174 -1.28 0.70 7.16
N LEU A 175 -1.82 1.10 8.31
CA LEU A 175 -2.02 0.24 9.47
C LEU A 175 -3.48 -0.21 9.54
N ASP A 176 -3.71 -1.49 9.81
CA ASP A 176 -5.02 -2.11 10.03
C ASP A 176 -5.01 -2.82 11.40
N PRO A 177 -5.18 -2.04 12.49
CA PRO A 177 -5.13 -2.55 13.87
C PRO A 177 -6.36 -3.37 14.29
N TYR A 178 -7.44 -3.36 13.48
CA TYR A 178 -8.74 -3.95 13.82
C TYR A 178 -9.22 -5.00 12.81
N HIS A 179 -8.39 -5.39 11.84
CA HIS A 179 -8.73 -6.35 10.78
C HIS A 179 -9.89 -5.91 9.88
N LEU A 180 -10.16 -4.61 9.85
CA LEU A 180 -11.20 -4.07 9.02
C LEU A 180 -10.77 -4.08 7.55
N PHE A 181 -9.48 -3.98 7.19
CA PHE A 181 -9.09 -3.92 5.77
C PHE A 181 -9.51 -5.16 4.95
N LEU A 182 -9.40 -6.36 5.54
CA LEU A 182 -9.86 -7.63 4.96
C LEU A 182 -10.46 -8.49 6.07
N PRO A 183 -11.74 -8.29 6.41
CA PRO A 183 -12.35 -9.02 7.52
C PRO A 183 -12.38 -10.52 7.23
N GLY A 184 -12.18 -11.31 8.27
CA GLY A 184 -12.28 -12.77 8.23
C GLY A 184 -13.53 -13.25 8.98
N ALA A 185 -14.03 -14.43 8.63
CA ALA A 185 -15.07 -15.08 9.41
C ALA A 185 -14.51 -15.53 10.77
N HIS A 186 -15.26 -15.33 11.85
CA HIS A 186 -14.87 -15.74 13.20
C HIS A 186 -16.11 -15.99 14.05
N ASN A 187 -16.07 -16.98 14.95
CA ASN A 187 -17.15 -17.30 15.90
C ASN A 187 -18.56 -17.35 15.28
N ASN A 188 -18.71 -18.06 14.15
CA ASN A 188 -19.95 -18.21 13.37
C ASN A 188 -20.48 -16.94 12.70
N LEU A 189 -19.75 -15.82 12.74
CA LEU A 189 -20.07 -14.61 12.03
C LEU A 189 -19.38 -14.61 10.65
N THR A 190 -20.11 -14.14 9.65
CA THR A 190 -19.58 -13.83 8.32
C THR A 190 -18.55 -12.69 8.40
N PRO A 191 -17.67 -12.55 7.39
CA PRO A 191 -16.75 -11.41 7.33
C PRO A 191 -17.46 -10.06 7.41
N GLU A 192 -18.62 -9.93 6.78
CA GLU A 192 -19.45 -8.73 6.80
C GLU A 192 -19.97 -8.42 8.21
N GLU A 193 -20.56 -9.40 8.90
CA GLU A 193 -21.04 -9.22 10.29
C GLU A 193 -19.90 -8.89 11.26
N MET A 194 -18.74 -9.53 11.09
CA MET A 194 -17.54 -9.21 11.87
C MET A 194 -17.08 -7.78 11.65
N MET A 195 -17.09 -7.33 10.40
CA MET A 195 -16.72 -5.96 10.03
C MET A 195 -17.68 -4.94 10.63
N GLU A 196 -18.99 -5.16 10.50
CA GLU A 196 -20.02 -4.29 11.10
C GLU A 196 -19.84 -4.18 12.61
N LYS A 197 -19.67 -5.33 13.29
CA LYS A 197 -19.47 -5.38 14.74
C LYS A 197 -18.23 -4.58 15.14
N VAL A 198 -17.07 -4.91 14.59
CA VAL A 198 -15.81 -4.25 14.97
C VAL A 198 -15.84 -2.77 14.60
N TYR A 199 -16.35 -2.42 13.42
CA TYR A 199 -16.46 -1.03 13.01
C TYR A 199 -17.36 -0.22 13.97
N SER A 200 -18.48 -0.79 14.43
CA SER A 200 -19.36 -0.13 15.39
C SER A 200 -18.70 0.18 16.74
N GLU A 201 -17.66 -0.58 17.11
CA GLU A 201 -16.88 -0.36 18.33
C GLU A 201 -15.80 0.72 18.16
N VAL A 202 -15.32 0.97 16.93
CA VAL A 202 -14.17 1.84 16.66
C VAL A 202 -14.48 3.07 15.80
N CYS A 203 -15.72 3.22 15.33
CA CYS A 203 -16.10 4.32 14.43
C CYS A 203 -16.13 5.69 15.10
N GLU A 204 -16.20 5.75 16.42
CA GLU A 204 -16.16 6.98 17.21
C GLU A 204 -14.74 7.39 17.62
N TYR A 205 -13.77 6.49 17.49
CA TYR A 205 -12.37 6.78 17.81
C TYR A 205 -11.83 7.91 16.93
N SER A 206 -11.10 8.83 17.57
CA SER A 206 -10.76 10.11 16.96
C SER A 206 -9.26 10.44 16.99
N GLU A 207 -8.43 9.62 17.63
CA GLU A 207 -6.99 9.84 17.70
C GLU A 207 -6.21 9.12 16.59
N HIS A 208 -5.15 9.77 16.10
CA HIS A 208 -4.31 9.25 15.04
C HIS A 208 -3.32 8.20 15.55
N ILE A 209 -3.41 6.97 15.04
CA ILE A 209 -2.43 5.90 15.31
C ILE A 209 -1.01 6.29 14.86
N GLY A 210 -0.88 7.19 13.87
CA GLY A 210 0.40 7.67 13.38
C GLY A 210 1.27 8.37 14.43
N LYS A 211 0.67 8.92 15.49
CA LYS A 211 1.40 9.53 16.62
C LYS A 211 2.29 8.54 17.36
N MET A 212 1.96 7.25 17.28
CA MET A 212 2.68 6.17 17.94
C MET A 212 3.80 5.57 17.06
N ILE A 213 3.94 6.01 15.81
CA ILE A 213 5.00 5.55 14.90
C ILE A 213 6.26 6.39 15.10
N LYS A 214 7.38 5.75 15.47
CA LYS A 214 8.66 6.38 15.84
C LYS A 214 9.71 6.38 14.71
N ILE A 215 9.29 6.01 13.51
CA ILE A 215 10.14 5.72 12.35
C ILE A 215 10.29 6.95 11.46
#